data_AF-A0A200R209-F1
#
_entry.id   AF-A0A200R209-F1
#
_cell.length_a   1.000
_cell.length_b   1.000
_cell.length_c   1.000
_cell.angle_alpha   90.00
_cell.angle_beta   90.00
_cell.angle_gamma   90.00
#
_symmetry.space_group_name_H-M   'P 1'
#
loop_
_entity.id
_entity.type
_entity.pdbx_description
1 polymer ?
#
loop_
_entity_poly.entity_id
_entity_poly.type
_entity_poly.pdbx_seq_one_letter_code
_entity_poly.pdbx_strand_id
1 'polypeptide(L)'
;MAYPECYKPVSGFVSPNDVEWEQKALTAKFRGTNQFAVYLSKSNELYLLISKERIDIILQPSSFEIFTFSPVYNLTPTLKFASIGLENMFNSGGAIESLEYIKSNEGVACVKIMIKGTGKFLAYSSEKPKEVNLNEKKVELLEWAGNGRLGFDIPWVGGKLSDVLIMF
;
A
#
# COMPACT_ATOMS: atom_id res chain seq x y z
N MET A 1 40.22 -7.99 -0.73
CA MET A 1 40.08 -8.73 0.55
C MET A 1 38.64 -8.59 0.99
N ALA A 2 38.00 -9.67 1.41
CA ALA A 2 36.71 -9.59 2.09
C ALA A 2 36.96 -9.24 3.57
N TYR A 3 36.05 -8.50 4.20
CA TYR A 3 36.08 -8.14 5.63
C TYR A 3 34.95 -8.90 6.36
N PRO A 4 35.16 -10.16 6.78
CA PRO A 4 34.13 -11.01 7.41
C PRO A 4 33.53 -10.39 8.66
N GLU A 5 34.30 -9.56 9.38
CA GLU A 5 33.88 -8.83 10.56
C GLU A 5 32.78 -7.80 10.29
N CYS A 6 32.67 -7.32 9.04
CA CYS A 6 31.60 -6.44 8.57
C CYS A 6 30.36 -7.22 8.09
N TYR A 7 30.44 -8.55 8.04
CA TYR A 7 29.36 -9.43 7.58
C TYR A 7 28.53 -9.95 8.77
N LYS A 8 28.00 -9.03 9.57
CA LYS A 8 27.18 -9.33 10.77
C LYS A 8 25.76 -8.80 10.60
N PRO A 9 24.75 -9.41 11.26
CA PRO A 9 23.40 -8.87 11.27
C PRO A 9 23.38 -7.45 11.84
N VAL A 10 22.54 -6.60 11.26
CA VAL A 10 22.34 -5.22 11.71
C VAL A 10 20.92 -5.09 12.22
N SER A 11 20.78 -4.57 13.43
CA SER A 11 19.48 -4.24 14.02
C SER A 11 19.16 -2.76 13.81
N GLY A 12 17.88 -2.45 13.66
CA GLY A 12 17.39 -1.10 13.53
C GLY A 12 15.90 -1.04 13.76
N PHE A 13 15.29 0.09 13.42
CA PHE A 13 13.85 0.24 13.39
C PHE A 13 13.44 1.20 12.29
N VAL A 14 12.19 1.11 11.88
CA VAL A 14 11.56 2.04 10.94
C VAL A 14 10.21 2.49 11.50
N SER A 15 9.84 3.72 11.23
CA SER A 15 8.59 4.33 11.65
C SER A 15 8.01 5.19 10.53
N PRO A 16 6.70 5.51 10.59
CA PRO A 16 6.10 6.42 9.61
C PRO A 16 6.72 7.83 9.63
N ASN A 17 7.40 8.22 10.71
CA ASN A 17 8.03 9.54 10.84
C ASN A 17 9.37 9.64 10.09
N ASP A 18 9.97 8.51 9.74
CA ASP A 18 11.22 8.45 8.97
C ASP A 18 10.98 8.75 7.48
N VAL A 19 9.71 8.73 7.03
CA VAL A 19 9.33 9.13 5.69
C VAL A 19 9.34 10.66 5.56
N GLU A 20 10.01 11.15 4.51
CA GLU A 20 10.09 12.57 4.17
C GLU A 20 8.78 13.09 3.52
N TRP A 21 7.68 13.11 4.28
CA TRP A 21 6.37 13.51 3.76
C TRP A 21 6.36 14.91 3.13
N GLU A 22 7.17 15.84 3.62
CA GLU A 22 7.24 17.22 3.12
C GLU A 22 8.08 17.40 1.86
N GLN A 23 8.72 16.34 1.35
CA GLN A 23 9.53 16.43 0.13
C GLN A 23 8.72 16.94 -1.08
N LYS A 24 7.40 16.67 -1.09
CA LYS A 24 6.45 17.25 -2.05
C LYS A 24 5.28 17.90 -1.30
N ALA A 25 4.80 19.04 -1.81
CA ALA A 25 3.64 19.73 -1.23
C ALA A 25 2.39 18.84 -1.15
N LEU A 26 2.20 17.95 -2.13
CA LEU A 26 1.05 17.04 -2.18
C LEU A 26 1.10 15.92 -1.13
N THR A 27 2.29 15.59 -0.60
CA THR A 27 2.49 14.55 0.43
C THR A 27 2.63 15.13 1.83
N ALA A 28 2.95 16.42 1.97
CA ALA A 28 3.14 17.08 3.27
C ALA A 28 1.93 16.93 4.20
N LYS A 29 0.72 16.90 3.63
CA LYS A 29 -0.54 16.67 4.36
C LYS A 29 -0.59 15.32 5.11
N PHE A 30 0.32 14.38 4.85
CA PHE A 30 0.34 13.06 5.49
C PHE A 30 1.16 12.96 6.76
N ARG A 31 2.01 13.95 7.09
CA ARG A 31 2.85 13.94 8.31
C ARG A 31 2.03 13.76 9.60
N GLY A 32 0.78 14.23 9.62
CA GLY A 32 -0.15 14.12 10.76
C GLY A 32 -1.09 12.91 10.72
N THR A 33 -0.93 11.99 9.77
CA THR A 33 -1.80 10.81 9.67
C THR A 33 -1.65 9.93 10.91
N ASN A 34 -2.76 9.48 11.49
CA ASN A 34 -2.73 8.69 12.73
C ASN A 34 -2.36 7.22 12.51
N GLN A 35 -2.68 6.65 11.35
CA GLN A 35 -2.53 5.23 11.05
C GLN A 35 -2.01 5.03 9.62
N PHE A 36 -1.11 4.06 9.46
CA PHE A 36 -0.50 3.71 8.19
C PHE A 36 -0.66 2.20 7.94
N ALA A 37 -0.88 1.84 6.69
CA ALA A 37 -0.64 0.48 6.22
C ALA A 37 0.83 0.39 5.78
N VAL A 38 1.55 -0.61 6.29
CA VAL A 38 2.98 -0.79 6.02
C VAL A 38 3.17 -2.13 5.33
N TYR A 39 3.63 -2.09 4.09
CA TYR A 39 3.93 -3.29 3.30
C TYR A 39 5.43 -3.56 3.27
N LEU A 40 5.82 -4.79 3.61
CA LEU A 40 7.19 -5.30 3.53
C LEU A 40 7.31 -6.13 2.25
N SER A 41 8.04 -5.61 1.27
CA SER A 41 8.10 -6.18 -0.08
C SER A 41 8.75 -7.57 -0.14
N LYS A 42 9.78 -7.83 0.67
CA LYS A 42 10.51 -9.11 0.66
C LYS A 42 9.83 -10.18 1.50
N SER A 43 9.35 -9.85 2.69
CA SER A 43 8.57 -10.80 3.50
C SER A 43 7.13 -11.00 3.00
N ASN A 44 6.64 -10.09 2.14
CA ASN A 44 5.28 -10.04 1.64
C ASN A 44 4.22 -9.87 2.76
N GLU A 45 4.56 -9.09 3.77
CA GLU A 45 3.70 -8.86 4.94
C GLU A 45 3.07 -7.47 4.91
N LEU A 46 1.84 -7.39 5.44
CA LEU A 46 1.09 -6.14 5.56
C LEU A 46 0.70 -5.92 7.01
N TYR A 47 1.09 -4.77 7.54
CA TYR A 47 0.80 -4.35 8.92
C TYR A 47 -0.02 -3.07 8.95
N LEU A 48 -0.75 -2.88 10.04
CA LEU A 48 -1.25 -1.57 10.44
C LEU A 48 -0.39 -1.05 11.57
N LEU A 49 0.03 0.20 11.44
CA LEU A 49 0.90 0.88 12.39
C LEU A 49 0.29 2.23 12.75
N ILE A 50 0.17 2.56 14.03
CA ILE A 50 -0.16 3.94 14.43
C ILE A 50 1.09 4.83 14.33
N SER A 51 0.92 6.13 14.13
CA SER A 51 2.02 7.05 13.80
C SER A 51 3.14 7.17 14.83
N LYS A 52 2.90 6.73 16.08
CA LYS A 52 3.89 6.72 17.17
C LYS A 52 4.60 5.37 17.34
N GLU A 53 4.15 4.34 16.64
CA GLU A 53 4.77 3.02 16.68
C GLU A 53 5.94 2.92 15.69
N ARG A 54 6.71 1.85 15.85
CA ARG A 54 7.83 1.49 15.00
C ARG A 54 7.86 -0.01 14.78
N ILE A 55 8.52 -0.43 13.71
CA ILE A 55 8.82 -1.82 13.43
C ILE A 55 10.32 -2.00 13.70
N ASP A 56 10.65 -2.80 14.70
CA ASP A 56 12.04 -3.20 14.95
C ASP A 56 12.44 -4.28 13.93
N ILE A 57 13.62 -4.15 13.35
CA ILE A 57 14.10 -5.01 12.26
C ILE A 57 15.50 -5.54 12.55
N ILE A 58 15.78 -6.72 12.01
CA ILE A 58 17.13 -7.30 11.96
C ILE A 58 17.39 -7.72 10.52
N LEU A 59 18.36 -7.08 9.87
CA LEU A 59 18.79 -7.44 8.53
C LEU A 59 20.00 -8.36 8.62
N GLN A 60 19.92 -9.50 7.95
CA GLN A 60 21.05 -10.40 7.76
C GLN A 60 22.08 -9.77 6.80
N PRO A 61 23.35 -10.18 6.86
CA PRO A 61 24.35 -9.74 5.89
C PRO A 61 23.90 -9.97 4.44
N SER A 62 24.05 -8.96 3.59
CA SER A 62 23.58 -8.95 2.18
C SER A 62 22.08 -9.17 1.99
N SER A 63 21.27 -8.91 3.02
CA SER A 63 19.81 -8.87 2.91
C SER A 63 19.30 -7.43 2.88
N PHE A 64 18.06 -7.26 2.44
CA PHE A 64 17.34 -6.00 2.52
C PHE A 64 15.84 -6.24 2.67
N GLU A 65 15.15 -5.21 3.12
CA GLU A 65 13.69 -5.12 3.11
C GLU A 65 13.31 -3.74 2.58
N ILE A 66 12.20 -3.66 1.85
CA ILE A 66 11.63 -2.40 1.35
C ILE A 66 10.27 -2.21 1.99
N PHE A 67 10.16 -1.12 2.75
CA PHE A 67 8.94 -0.72 3.44
C PHE A 67 8.19 0.32 2.62
N THR A 68 6.92 0.05 2.32
CA THR A 68 6.00 1.05 1.76
C THR A 68 5.02 1.48 2.83
N PHE A 69 5.12 2.73 3.26
CA PHE A 69 4.18 3.36 4.19
C PHE A 69 3.08 4.05 3.39
N SER A 70 1.84 3.62 3.58
CA SER A 70 0.67 4.23 2.94
C SER A 70 -0.28 4.80 4.00
N PRO A 71 -0.69 6.09 3.91
CA PRO A 71 -1.62 6.69 4.84
C PRO A 71 -2.98 5.98 4.79
N VAL A 72 -3.55 5.64 5.95
CA VAL A 72 -4.90 5.08 6.04
C VAL A 72 -5.95 6.20 6.06
N TYR A 73 -6.91 6.12 5.15
CA TYR A 73 -8.00 7.07 5.02
C TYR A 73 -9.31 6.46 5.50
N ASN A 74 -10.07 7.25 6.25
CA ASN A 74 -11.44 6.92 6.62
C ASN A 74 -12.37 7.38 5.48
N LEU A 75 -12.96 6.42 4.77
CA LEU A 75 -13.98 6.63 3.74
C LEU A 75 -15.36 6.85 4.36
N THR A 76 -15.63 6.10 5.43
CA THR A 76 -16.78 6.27 6.34
C THR A 76 -16.26 6.13 7.78
N PRO A 77 -17.11 6.28 8.83
CA PRO A 77 -16.69 6.01 10.21
C PRO A 77 -16.17 4.59 10.47
N THR A 78 -16.62 3.59 9.70
CA THR A 78 -16.23 2.17 9.85
C THR A 78 -15.27 1.69 8.77
N LEU A 79 -15.31 2.30 7.58
CA LEU A 79 -14.52 1.90 6.43
C LEU A 79 -13.21 2.69 6.34
N LYS A 80 -12.11 1.95 6.38
CA LYS A 80 -10.74 2.44 6.22
C LYS A 80 -10.08 1.81 5.01
N PHE A 81 -9.26 2.59 4.31
CA PHE A 81 -8.55 2.14 3.12
C PHE A 81 -7.16 2.77 3.02
N ALA A 82 -6.19 2.02 2.50
CA ALA A 82 -4.89 2.54 2.08
C ALA A 82 -4.38 1.80 0.85
N SER A 83 -4.05 2.50 -0.23
CA SER A 83 -3.47 1.90 -1.44
C SER A 83 -1.97 1.67 -1.26
N ILE A 84 -1.46 0.47 -1.56
CA ILE A 84 -0.02 0.19 -1.56
C ILE A 84 0.56 0.25 -2.98
N GLY A 85 -0.20 -0.20 -3.98
CA GLY A 85 0.19 -0.21 -5.39
C GLY A 85 0.42 -1.61 -5.92
N LEU A 86 1.53 -1.85 -6.63
CA LEU A 86 1.86 -3.16 -7.22
C LEU A 86 2.91 -3.92 -6.38
N GLU A 87 2.59 -5.15 -5.95
CA GLU A 87 3.45 -5.98 -5.09
C GLU A 87 4.79 -6.34 -5.73
N ASN A 88 4.79 -6.51 -7.05
CA ASN A 88 5.95 -6.90 -7.85
C ASN A 88 6.87 -5.72 -8.20
N MET A 89 6.61 -4.51 -7.69
CA MET A 89 7.46 -3.34 -7.91
C MET A 89 8.11 -2.88 -6.60
N PHE A 90 9.42 -2.64 -6.62
CA PHE A 90 10.13 -2.08 -5.45
C PHE A 90 9.63 -0.69 -5.05
N ASN A 91 9.19 0.10 -6.03
CA ASN A 91 8.45 1.33 -5.79
C ASN A 91 6.95 1.07 -6.03
N SER A 92 6.33 0.27 -5.16
CA SER A 92 4.94 -0.17 -5.33
C SER A 92 3.99 1.01 -5.46
N GLY A 93 4.14 2.01 -4.59
CA GLY A 93 3.32 3.23 -4.59
C GLY A 93 3.54 4.09 -5.84
N GLY A 94 4.73 4.02 -6.45
CA GLY A 94 5.04 4.73 -7.70
C GLY A 94 4.27 4.22 -8.92
N ALA A 95 3.60 3.06 -8.84
CA ALA A 95 2.70 2.59 -9.88
C ALA A 95 1.35 3.33 -9.88
N ILE A 96 1.01 4.04 -8.81
CA ILE A 96 -0.25 4.78 -8.67
C ILE A 96 -0.07 6.17 -9.27
N GLU A 97 -0.73 6.43 -10.39
CA GLU A 97 -0.69 7.71 -11.10
C GLU A 97 -1.74 8.69 -10.55
N SER A 98 -2.90 8.18 -10.14
CA SER A 98 -3.91 8.96 -9.43
C SER A 98 -4.72 8.11 -8.46
N LEU A 99 -5.25 8.77 -7.43
CA LEU A 99 -6.01 8.17 -6.36
C LEU A 99 -7.07 9.15 -5.87
N GLU A 100 -8.33 8.74 -5.93
CA GLU A 100 -9.47 9.53 -5.50
C GLU A 100 -10.33 8.73 -4.52
N TYR A 101 -10.66 9.36 -3.40
CA TYR A 101 -11.52 8.81 -2.36
C TYR A 101 -12.89 9.46 -2.40
N ILE A 102 -13.91 8.69 -2.79
CA ILE A 102 -15.29 9.15 -2.84
C ILE A 102 -15.98 8.69 -1.56
N LYS A 103 -16.10 9.61 -0.60
CA LYS A 103 -16.74 9.37 0.70
C LYS A 103 -18.25 9.40 0.56
N SER A 104 -18.95 8.61 1.37
CA SER A 104 -20.40 8.70 1.48
C SER A 104 -20.87 8.24 2.86
N ASN A 105 -21.81 8.98 3.45
CA ASN A 105 -22.46 8.59 4.71
C ASN A 105 -23.79 7.84 4.47
N GLU A 106 -24.41 8.02 3.30
CA GLU A 106 -25.75 7.52 2.96
C GLU A 106 -25.80 6.81 1.59
N GLY A 107 -24.65 6.62 0.94
CA GLY A 107 -24.50 5.99 -0.37
C GLY A 107 -23.22 5.15 -0.49
N VAL A 108 -22.83 4.81 -1.72
CA VAL A 108 -21.69 3.90 -1.98
C VAL A 108 -20.37 4.65 -1.83
N ALA A 109 -19.56 4.27 -0.84
CA ALA A 109 -18.19 4.74 -0.75
C ALA A 109 -17.34 4.05 -1.82
N CYS A 110 -16.51 4.81 -2.54
CA CYS A 110 -15.70 4.29 -3.63
C CYS A 110 -14.24 4.77 -3.55
N VAL A 111 -13.35 3.97 -4.12
CA VAL A 111 -11.95 4.36 -4.38
C VAL A 111 -11.69 4.21 -5.87
N LYS A 112 -11.22 5.29 -6.51
CA LYS A 112 -10.77 5.27 -7.91
C LYS A 112 -9.26 5.38 -7.96
N ILE A 113 -8.63 4.53 -8.75
CA ILE A 113 -7.17 4.43 -8.83
C ILE A 113 -6.78 4.27 -10.30
N MET A 114 -5.86 5.11 -10.78
CA MET A 114 -5.21 4.91 -12.07
C MET A 114 -3.83 4.29 -11.83
N ILE A 115 -3.59 3.12 -12.42
CA ILE A 115 -2.40 2.32 -12.17
C ILE A 115 -1.61 2.12 -13.45
N LYS A 116 -0.30 2.33 -13.37
CA LYS A 116 0.65 2.05 -14.45
C LYS A 116 1.40 0.76 -14.15
N GLY A 117 1.35 -0.19 -15.08
CA GLY A 117 2.07 -1.46 -14.98
C GLY A 117 1.14 -2.67 -14.97
N THR A 118 1.65 -3.78 -14.47
CA THR A 118 0.97 -5.08 -14.40
C THR A 118 1.53 -5.89 -13.23
N GLY A 119 0.74 -6.82 -12.72
CA GLY A 119 1.06 -7.67 -11.58
C GLY A 119 -0.03 -7.62 -10.54
N LYS A 120 0.29 -7.98 -9.30
CA LYS A 120 -0.69 -8.06 -8.22
C LYS A 120 -0.86 -6.70 -7.56
N PHE A 121 -2.07 -6.17 -7.60
CA PHE A 121 -2.44 -4.98 -6.84
C PHE A 121 -2.55 -5.33 -5.36
N LEU A 122 -2.12 -4.40 -4.52
CA LEU A 122 -2.21 -4.49 -3.07
C LEU A 122 -2.76 -3.20 -2.47
N ALA A 123 -3.68 -3.39 -1.53
CA ALA A 123 -4.18 -2.37 -0.64
C ALA A 123 -4.49 -2.96 0.74
N TYR A 124 -4.64 -2.08 1.72
CA TYR A 124 -5.35 -2.36 2.95
C TYR A 124 -6.80 -1.89 2.83
N SER A 125 -7.75 -2.71 3.27
CA SER A 125 -9.13 -2.33 3.47
C SER A 125 -9.74 -3.03 4.69
N SER A 126 -10.35 -2.25 5.59
CA SER A 126 -10.95 -2.77 6.83
C SER A 126 -12.22 -3.59 6.59
N GLU A 127 -12.86 -3.43 5.44
CA GLU A 127 -14.06 -4.17 5.05
C GLU A 127 -13.84 -4.78 3.66
N LYS A 128 -14.52 -5.88 3.36
CA LYS A 128 -14.43 -6.49 2.03
C LYS A 128 -15.19 -5.60 1.03
N PRO A 129 -14.59 -5.19 -0.11
CA PRO A 129 -15.33 -4.51 -1.16
C PRO A 129 -16.50 -5.35 -1.67
N LYS A 130 -17.62 -4.69 -2.01
CA LYS A 130 -18.75 -5.32 -2.69
C LYS A 130 -18.37 -5.72 -4.11
N GLU A 131 -17.61 -4.85 -4.78
CA GLU A 131 -17.21 -5.04 -6.17
C GLU A 131 -15.93 -4.27 -6.47
N VAL A 132 -15.11 -4.85 -7.35
CA VAL A 132 -13.96 -4.18 -7.96
C VAL A 132 -14.11 -4.28 -9.47
N ASN A 133 -14.04 -3.13 -10.14
CA ASN A 133 -14.03 -3.04 -11.58
C ASN A 133 -12.66 -2.58 -12.06
N LEU A 134 -12.11 -3.29 -13.04
CA LEU A 134 -10.87 -3.00 -13.72
C LEU A 134 -11.20 -2.72 -15.20
N ASN A 135 -10.95 -1.49 -15.66
CA ASN A 135 -11.30 -1.03 -17.01
C ASN A 135 -12.77 -1.36 -17.36
N GLU A 136 -13.68 -0.97 -16.46
CA GLU A 136 -15.14 -1.19 -16.57
C GLU A 136 -15.59 -2.66 -16.53
N LYS A 137 -14.68 -3.61 -16.25
CA LYS A 137 -15.00 -5.02 -16.13
C LYS A 137 -14.80 -5.51 -14.70
N LYS A 138 -15.76 -6.29 -14.21
CA LYS A 138 -15.69 -6.88 -12.87
C LYS A 138 -14.48 -7.80 -12.74
N VAL A 139 -13.73 -7.61 -11.66
CA VAL A 139 -12.67 -8.53 -11.22
C VAL A 139 -13.32 -9.74 -10.57
N GLU A 140 -13.14 -10.92 -11.17
CA GLU A 140 -13.74 -12.17 -10.66
C GLU A 140 -12.98 -12.73 -9.45
N LEU A 141 -11.65 -12.62 -9.45
CA LEU A 141 -10.77 -13.17 -8.42
C LEU A 141 -10.26 -12.05 -7.51
N LEU A 142 -11.03 -11.77 -6.47
CA LEU A 142 -10.68 -10.82 -5.42
C LEU A 142 -10.18 -11.54 -4.17
N GLU A 143 -8.96 -11.23 -3.75
CA GLU A 143 -8.41 -11.67 -2.47
C GLU A 143 -8.71 -10.63 -1.40
N TRP A 144 -9.38 -11.04 -0.32
CA TRP A 144 -9.51 -10.23 0.89
C TRP A 144 -9.31 -11.11 2.12
N ALA A 145 -8.28 -10.81 2.89
CA ALA A 145 -7.92 -11.56 4.09
C ALA A 145 -8.35 -10.82 5.37
N GLY A 146 -8.49 -11.57 6.47
CA GLY A 146 -8.96 -11.02 7.76
C GLY A 146 -8.08 -9.94 8.39
N ASN A 147 -6.83 -9.79 7.93
CA ASN A 147 -5.94 -8.68 8.31
C ASN A 147 -6.16 -7.42 7.44
N GLY A 148 -7.19 -7.41 6.60
CA GLY A 148 -7.53 -6.32 5.69
C GLY A 148 -6.67 -6.27 4.42
N ARG A 149 -5.83 -7.27 4.15
CA ARG A 149 -5.10 -7.36 2.87
C ARG A 149 -6.10 -7.56 1.73
N LEU A 150 -6.13 -6.61 0.81
CA LEU A 150 -6.93 -6.64 -0.41
C LEU A 150 -5.99 -6.74 -1.62
N GLY A 151 -6.25 -7.71 -2.51
CA GLY A 151 -5.46 -7.85 -3.72
C GLY A 151 -6.20 -8.50 -4.88
N PHE A 152 -5.73 -8.21 -6.10
CA PHE A 152 -6.23 -8.78 -7.34
C PHE A 152 -5.21 -8.52 -8.47
N ASP A 153 -5.30 -9.26 -9.56
CA ASP A 153 -4.37 -9.14 -10.68
C ASP A 153 -4.72 -7.97 -11.61
N ILE A 154 -3.68 -7.23 -12.01
CA ILE A 154 -3.73 -6.19 -13.05
C ILE A 154 -2.98 -6.72 -14.28
N PRO A 155 -3.67 -7.00 -15.40
CA PRO A 155 -3.06 -7.50 -16.61
C PRO A 155 -2.29 -6.40 -17.35
N TRP A 156 -1.37 -6.81 -18.21
CA TRP A 156 -0.67 -5.88 -19.09
C TRP A 156 -1.60 -5.34 -20.18
N VAL A 157 -1.78 -4.02 -20.21
CA VAL A 157 -2.67 -3.33 -21.17
C VAL A 157 -1.88 -2.54 -22.24
N GLY A 158 -0.64 -2.95 -22.54
CA GLY A 158 0.17 -2.32 -23.58
C GLY A 158 0.70 -0.95 -23.21
N GLY A 159 1.12 -0.76 -21.94
CA GLY A 159 1.70 0.50 -21.45
C GLY A 159 0.68 1.61 -21.13
N LYS A 160 -0.61 1.34 -21.34
CA LYS A 160 -1.71 2.22 -20.90
C LYS A 160 -1.91 2.12 -19.38
N LEU A 161 -2.66 3.07 -18.84
CA LEU A 161 -3.11 3.01 -17.45
C LEU A 161 -4.30 2.06 -17.33
N SER A 162 -4.34 1.33 -16.22
CA SER A 162 -5.52 0.57 -15.79
C SER A 162 -6.36 1.44 -14.86
N ASP A 163 -7.65 1.54 -15.15
CA ASP A 163 -8.65 2.19 -14.30
C ASP A 163 -9.23 1.18 -13.32
N VAL A 164 -9.08 1.43 -12.03
CA VAL A 164 -9.60 0.60 -10.95
C VAL A 164 -10.64 1.38 -10.17
N LEU A 165 -11.83 0.81 -10.06
CA LEU A 165 -12.92 1.28 -9.21
C LEU A 165 -13.24 0.22 -8.15
N ILE A 166 -13.06 0.55 -6.88
CA ILE A 166 -13.40 -0.29 -5.73
C ILE A 166 -14.65 0.29 -5.07
N MET A 167 -15.70 -0.51 -4.92
CA MET A 167 -17.00 -0.09 -4.37
C MET A 167 -17.32 -0.83 -3.09
N PHE A 168 -17.80 -0.10 -2.08
CA PHE A 168 -18.09 -0.60 -0.73
C PHE A 168 -19.55 -0.53 -0.33
#